data_AF-A0A7Y3FRV5-F1
#
_entry.id   AF-A0A7Y3FRV5-F1
#
_cell.length_a   1.000
_cell.length_b   1.000
_cell.length_c   1.000
_cell.angle_alpha   90.00
_cell.angle_beta   90.00
_cell.angle_gamma   90.00
#
_symmetry.space_group_name_H-M   'P 1'
#
loop_
_entity.id
_entity.type
_entity.pdbx_description
1 polymer ?
#
loop_
_entity_poly.entity_id
_entity_poly.type
_entity_poly.pdbx_seq_one_letter_code
_entity_poly.pdbx_strand_id
1 'polypeptide(L)'
;MKHLLLAVMAIFFGISTSFAQDIDKKWSFEAIQNDSGEQLFEINKSSDVLTLNKGEFNYHLEAKNNLKASGDYMLQNNLLVFYYNEPNDTIRRFKITERTDSTLVFAENGVRYQFRALDYEVSAVVDDAQQSSDTNAIIKSGGFTMNSLMRGILGMAVLLVLSILLSKNRRAINWRTVVFGLLAQLALAVGVLKVPFIQSAFEFVGKIFISILDFTMAGTEFLFASFITGEIEGALLTFAVSILPTIIFFSALTSVLFYLGIIQKIVKGLAWLLTKLLEISGAESLSVAGNIFLGQTESPLMIKAYLEKMTRSEILLVMIGGMATVAGGVLAAYIGFLGGEDEVLRLFYAKHLLTASVMAAPGAIVISKILYPQEEKINSDIKITQENIGSNILDAIANGTTEGLKLAVNVGAMLLVFLAFIAMINGILGWVGDITSLNEWVLNHTAYKTLSLEFLLGYAFSPLMWLIGVASEDMALMGQLLGIKLAASEFVGYIQLADLKNPLSELHLKYEKSIIMATYMLCGFANFASIGIQIGGIGSLAPGQRKTLSEFGIRALIGGTVASLLSATIAGMIIG
;
A
#
# COMPACT_ATOMS: atom_id res chain seq x y z
N MET A 1 -4.41 21.30 -28.45
CA MET A 1 -3.43 21.77 -27.44
C MET A 1 -3.98 22.89 -26.55
N LYS A 2 -4.56 23.99 -27.08
CA LYS A 2 -5.06 25.11 -26.23
C LYS A 2 -6.24 24.76 -25.30
N HIS A 3 -7.18 23.91 -25.74
CA HIS A 3 -8.35 23.56 -24.92
C HIS A 3 -8.06 22.58 -23.77
N LEU A 4 -7.00 21.76 -23.89
CA LEU A 4 -6.58 20.84 -22.83
C LEU A 4 -5.88 21.59 -21.68
N LEU A 5 -5.09 22.61 -22.01
CA LEU A 5 -4.38 23.43 -21.02
C LEU A 5 -5.35 24.30 -20.20
N LEU A 6 -6.45 24.75 -20.83
CA LEU A 6 -7.56 25.45 -20.16
C LEU A 6 -8.37 24.51 -19.24
N ALA A 7 -8.56 23.24 -19.61
CA ALA A 7 -9.21 22.25 -18.75
C ALA A 7 -8.35 21.92 -17.52
N VAL A 8 -7.02 21.87 -17.65
CA VAL A 8 -6.08 21.67 -16.52
C VAL A 8 -6.08 22.89 -15.58
N MET A 9 -6.17 24.12 -16.11
CA MET A 9 -6.30 25.33 -15.28
C MET A 9 -7.65 25.40 -14.53
N ALA A 10 -8.74 24.95 -15.15
CA ALA A 10 -10.06 24.96 -14.50
C ALA A 10 -10.15 23.98 -13.31
N ILE A 11 -9.42 22.87 -13.36
CA ILE A 11 -9.33 21.90 -12.25
C ILE A 11 -8.53 22.48 -11.06
N PHE A 12 -7.54 23.34 -11.32
CA PHE A 12 -6.72 23.96 -10.27
C PHE A 12 -7.42 25.07 -9.48
N PHE A 13 -8.43 25.74 -10.05
CA PHE A 13 -9.11 26.88 -9.41
C PHE A 13 -10.49 26.56 -8.80
N GLY A 14 -10.98 25.32 -8.91
CA GLY A 14 -12.29 24.91 -8.40
C GLY A 14 -12.33 24.38 -6.96
N ILE A 15 -11.28 24.57 -6.16
CA ILE A 15 -11.20 24.04 -4.79
C ILE A 15 -11.95 24.98 -3.84
N SER A 16 -13.24 24.73 -3.64
CA SER A 16 -13.99 25.31 -2.52
C SER A 16 -13.54 24.66 -1.22
N THR A 17 -13.10 25.49 -0.26
CA THR A 17 -12.76 25.10 1.11
C THR A 17 -14.01 24.70 1.88
N SER A 18 -14.21 23.39 2.08
CA SER A 18 -15.17 22.88 3.05
C SER A 18 -14.46 22.81 4.40
N PHE A 19 -14.74 23.74 5.32
CA PHE A 19 -14.32 23.64 6.71
C PHE A 19 -15.08 22.47 7.35
N ALA A 20 -14.38 21.41 7.74
CA ALA A 20 -14.94 20.39 8.60
C ALA A 20 -15.08 20.99 10.01
N GLN A 21 -16.32 21.11 10.51
CA GLN A 21 -16.55 21.44 11.91
C GLN A 21 -16.05 20.28 12.77
N ASP A 22 -15.39 20.57 13.88
CA ASP A 22 -14.83 19.59 14.83
C ASP A 22 -15.63 19.64 16.15
N ILE A 23 -15.82 18.49 16.81
CA ILE A 23 -16.50 18.42 18.13
C ILE A 23 -15.52 18.41 19.30
N ASP A 24 -14.21 18.45 19.04
CA ASP A 24 -13.14 18.41 20.02
C ASP A 24 -13.06 19.71 20.83
N LYS A 25 -13.92 19.82 21.86
CA LYS A 25 -14.06 20.96 22.76
C LYS A 25 -14.56 20.50 24.12
N LYS A 26 -14.54 21.42 25.08
CA LYS A 26 -15.22 21.28 26.37
C LYS A 26 -16.66 21.79 26.23
N TRP A 27 -17.63 20.95 26.58
CA TRP A 27 -19.06 21.15 26.40
C TRP A 27 -19.74 21.20 27.78
N SER A 28 -20.45 22.27 28.09
CA SER A 28 -21.31 22.37 29.28
C SER A 28 -22.69 21.77 28.97
N PHE A 29 -23.24 20.97 29.89
CA PHE A 29 -24.60 20.46 29.74
C PHE A 29 -25.63 21.60 29.87
N GLU A 30 -26.59 21.64 28.94
CA GLU A 30 -27.68 22.61 28.97
C GLU A 30 -29.00 21.96 29.39
N ALA A 31 -29.30 20.76 28.88
CA ALA A 31 -30.49 20.01 29.26
C ALA A 31 -30.35 18.51 28.95
N ILE A 32 -31.01 17.67 29.77
CA ILE A 32 -31.26 16.25 29.49
C ILE A 32 -32.76 16.01 29.56
N GLN A 33 -33.39 15.70 28.43
CA GLN A 33 -34.84 15.67 28.28
C GLN A 33 -35.32 14.36 27.64
N ASN A 34 -36.54 13.93 27.96
CA ASN A 34 -37.22 12.88 27.21
C ASN A 34 -37.86 13.41 25.91
N ASP A 35 -38.38 12.51 25.07
CA ASP A 35 -39.08 12.87 23.82
C ASP A 35 -40.31 13.78 24.01
N SER A 36 -40.84 13.89 25.24
CA SER A 36 -41.96 14.79 25.60
C SER A 36 -41.50 16.17 26.10
N GLY A 37 -40.19 16.43 26.13
CA GLY A 37 -39.60 17.72 26.54
C GLY A 37 -39.49 17.91 28.06
N GLU A 38 -39.79 16.88 28.86
CA GLU A 38 -39.68 16.91 30.31
C GLU A 38 -38.21 16.71 30.73
N GLN A 39 -37.73 17.53 31.66
CA GLN A 39 -36.36 17.49 32.14
C GLN A 39 -36.14 16.31 33.09
N LEU A 40 -35.21 15.42 32.75
CA LEU A 40 -34.97 14.18 33.47
C LEU A 40 -34.02 14.35 34.67
N PHE A 41 -33.15 15.37 34.64
CA PHE A 41 -32.15 15.66 35.67
C PHE A 41 -31.97 17.18 35.85
N GLU A 42 -31.78 17.65 37.08
CA GLU A 42 -31.38 19.04 37.35
C GLU A 42 -29.91 19.24 36.96
N ILE A 43 -29.62 20.15 36.02
CA ILE A 43 -28.27 20.34 35.47
C ILE A 43 -27.58 21.54 36.13
N ASN A 44 -26.39 21.32 36.65
CA ASN A 44 -25.50 22.37 37.13
C ASN A 44 -24.48 22.71 36.04
N LYS A 45 -24.72 23.82 35.33
CA LYS A 45 -23.91 24.27 34.17
C LYS A 45 -22.42 24.45 34.46
N SER A 46 -22.03 24.57 35.74
CA SER A 46 -20.63 24.78 36.16
C SER A 46 -19.86 23.48 36.44
N SER A 47 -20.53 22.41 36.87
CA SER A 47 -19.93 21.12 37.23
C SER A 47 -20.23 20.02 36.21
N ASP A 48 -21.37 20.10 35.52
CA ASP A 48 -21.78 19.13 34.51
C ASP A 48 -21.14 19.45 33.16
N VAL A 49 -20.11 18.68 32.81
CA VAL A 49 -19.28 18.93 31.63
C VAL A 49 -18.99 17.63 30.89
N LEU A 50 -19.06 17.69 29.56
CA LEU A 50 -18.51 16.71 28.64
C LEU A 50 -17.26 17.30 27.97
N THR A 51 -16.13 16.62 28.07
CA THR A 51 -14.90 16.98 27.35
C THR A 51 -14.67 15.94 26.27
N LEU A 52 -14.56 16.40 25.02
CA LEU A 52 -14.18 15.57 23.87
C LEU A 52 -12.83 16.06 23.37
N ASN A 53 -11.86 15.17 23.28
CA ASN A 53 -10.52 15.52 22.83
C ASN A 53 -9.89 14.34 22.08
N LYS A 54 -9.69 14.46 20.77
CA LYS A 54 -8.92 13.53 19.93
C LYS A 54 -9.31 12.05 20.09
N GLY A 55 -10.60 11.76 20.25
CA GLY A 55 -11.10 10.39 20.39
C GLY A 55 -11.24 9.91 21.84
N GLU A 56 -10.89 10.70 22.85
CA GLU A 56 -11.18 10.42 24.26
C GLU A 56 -12.31 11.32 24.78
N PHE A 57 -13.24 10.73 25.54
CA PHE A 57 -14.27 11.49 26.25
C PHE A 57 -14.10 11.38 27.77
N ASN A 58 -14.39 12.48 28.44
CA ASN A 58 -14.60 12.50 29.88
C ASN A 58 -15.90 13.26 30.15
N TYR A 59 -16.85 12.66 30.85
CA TYR A 59 -18.02 13.39 31.31
C TYR A 59 -18.24 13.28 32.81
N HIS A 60 -18.73 14.38 33.36
CA HIS A 60 -19.12 14.51 34.74
C HIS A 60 -20.57 14.97 34.81
N LEU A 61 -21.38 14.28 35.63
CA LEU A 61 -22.77 14.62 35.87
C LEU A 61 -23.08 14.51 37.37
N GLU A 62 -23.13 15.65 38.05
CA GLU A 62 -23.43 15.79 39.48
C GLU A 62 -24.82 15.23 39.81
N ALA A 63 -25.79 15.51 38.93
CA ALA A 63 -27.20 15.16 39.04
C ALA A 63 -27.53 13.66 39.10
N LYS A 64 -26.56 12.79 38.74
CA LYS A 64 -26.74 11.33 38.69
C LYS A 64 -25.76 10.64 39.65
N ASN A 65 -25.87 10.92 40.94
CA ASN A 65 -24.96 10.40 41.99
C ASN A 65 -23.48 10.69 41.68
N ASN A 66 -23.17 11.90 41.20
CA ASN A 66 -21.81 12.31 40.88
C ASN A 66 -21.13 11.38 39.84
N LEU A 67 -21.87 11.02 38.80
CA LEU A 67 -21.41 10.10 37.76
C LEU A 67 -20.17 10.68 37.08
N LYS A 68 -19.10 9.91 37.13
CA LYS A 68 -17.88 10.13 36.36
C LYS A 68 -17.76 9.00 35.37
N ALA A 69 -17.48 9.35 34.14
CA ALA A 69 -17.25 8.37 33.12
C ALA A 69 -16.27 8.86 32.09
N SER A 70 -15.46 7.92 31.62
CA SER A 70 -14.32 8.14 30.75
C SER A 70 -14.19 6.98 29.79
N GLY A 71 -13.54 7.23 28.66
CA GLY A 71 -13.24 6.22 27.67
C GLY A 71 -13.03 6.81 26.29
N ASP A 72 -13.12 5.97 25.26
CA ASP A 72 -12.88 6.36 23.89
C ASP A 72 -14.21 6.67 23.18
N TYR A 73 -14.20 7.58 22.21
CA TYR A 73 -15.33 7.80 21.31
C TYR A 73 -14.93 7.70 19.84
N MET A 74 -15.86 7.17 19.06
CA MET A 74 -15.80 7.18 17.60
C MET A 74 -16.94 8.02 17.05
N LEU A 75 -16.59 9.00 16.21
CA LEU A 75 -17.55 9.80 15.47
C LEU A 75 -17.52 9.42 13.99
N GLN A 76 -18.66 8.98 13.45
CA GLN A 76 -18.82 8.73 12.03
C GLN A 76 -20.13 9.35 11.54
N ASN A 77 -20.04 10.39 10.72
CA ASN A 77 -21.19 11.21 10.29
C ASN A 77 -21.98 11.77 11.49
N ASN A 78 -23.19 11.25 11.73
CA ASN A 78 -24.05 11.61 12.86
C ASN A 78 -24.12 10.51 13.92
N LEU A 79 -23.29 9.47 13.85
CA LEU A 79 -23.23 8.42 14.86
C LEU A 79 -22.03 8.69 15.78
N LEU A 80 -22.29 8.83 17.07
CA LEU A 80 -21.30 8.99 18.12
C LEU A 80 -21.35 7.75 19.02
N VAL A 81 -20.27 6.98 19.08
CA VAL A 81 -20.18 5.76 19.88
C VAL A 81 -19.19 6.00 21.02
N PHE A 82 -19.60 5.76 22.25
CA PHE A 82 -18.74 5.82 23.43
C PHE A 82 -18.40 4.40 23.90
N TYR A 83 -17.11 4.12 24.03
CA TYR A 83 -16.52 2.92 24.61
C TYR A 83 -16.06 3.28 26.02
N TYR A 84 -16.78 2.83 27.05
CA TYR A 84 -16.52 3.24 28.43
C TYR A 84 -15.41 2.41 29.07
N ASN A 85 -14.42 3.10 29.60
CA ASN A 85 -13.45 2.56 30.55
C ASN A 85 -13.99 2.66 31.98
N GLU A 86 -14.69 3.74 32.31
CA GLU A 86 -15.44 3.87 33.57
C GLU A 86 -16.86 4.36 33.29
N PRO A 87 -17.93 3.68 33.74
CA PRO A 87 -17.94 2.32 34.31
C PRO A 87 -17.48 1.25 33.30
N ASN A 88 -16.78 0.23 33.79
CA ASN A 88 -16.19 -0.84 32.95
C ASN A 88 -17.22 -1.51 32.03
N ASP A 89 -16.79 -1.77 30.79
CA ASP A 89 -17.41 -2.73 29.86
C ASP A 89 -18.81 -2.35 29.33
N THR A 90 -18.98 -1.07 28.97
CA THR A 90 -20.23 -0.58 28.35
C THR A 90 -19.96 0.17 27.04
N ILE A 91 -20.73 -0.14 25.99
CA ILE A 91 -20.74 0.62 24.73
C ILE A 91 -22.08 1.32 24.59
N ARG A 92 -22.07 2.64 24.39
CA ARG A 92 -23.31 3.43 24.14
C ARG A 92 -23.26 4.10 22.78
N ARG A 93 -24.43 4.19 22.12
CA ARG A 93 -24.55 4.69 20.75
C ARG A 93 -25.51 5.87 20.73
N PHE A 94 -25.01 7.02 20.32
CA PHE A 94 -25.75 8.26 20.24
C PHE A 94 -25.90 8.71 18.78
N LYS A 95 -27.06 9.28 18.45
CA LYS A 95 -27.29 9.94 17.17
C LYS A 95 -27.23 11.45 17.35
N ILE A 96 -26.29 12.11 16.68
CA ILE A 96 -26.18 13.56 16.63
C ILE A 96 -27.35 14.11 15.81
N THR A 97 -28.15 14.96 16.44
CA THR A 97 -29.29 15.65 15.84
C THR A 97 -29.00 17.11 15.52
N GLU A 98 -28.04 17.73 16.20
CA GLU A 98 -27.59 19.10 15.93
C GLU A 98 -26.09 19.23 16.21
N ARG A 99 -25.37 19.93 15.33
CA ARG A 99 -23.94 20.20 15.46
C ARG A 99 -23.64 21.57 14.86
N THR A 100 -23.15 22.48 15.69
CA THR A 100 -22.59 23.77 15.29
C THR A 100 -21.30 24.03 16.07
N ASP A 101 -20.62 25.16 15.81
CA ASP A 101 -19.42 25.53 16.56
C ASP A 101 -19.68 25.80 18.05
N SER A 102 -20.95 26.04 18.42
CA SER A 102 -21.38 26.43 19.77
C SER A 102 -22.41 25.50 20.41
N THR A 103 -23.10 24.66 19.62
CA THR A 103 -24.14 23.73 20.08
C THR A 103 -23.85 22.30 19.63
N LEU A 104 -24.04 21.34 20.53
CA LEU A 104 -24.00 19.92 20.22
C LEU A 104 -25.22 19.26 20.84
N VAL A 105 -25.96 18.48 20.05
CA VAL A 105 -27.13 17.74 20.54
C VAL A 105 -27.10 16.32 20.00
N PHE A 106 -27.10 15.35 20.90
CA PHE A 106 -27.19 13.94 20.55
C PHE A 106 -28.23 13.20 21.39
N ALA A 107 -28.73 12.08 20.87
CA ALA A 107 -29.83 11.33 21.48
C ALA A 107 -29.59 9.81 21.46
N GLU A 108 -30.11 9.12 22.48
CA GLU A 108 -30.15 7.65 22.59
C GLU A 108 -31.41 7.23 23.34
N ASN A 109 -32.09 6.17 22.89
CA ASN A 109 -33.24 5.54 23.57
C ASN A 109 -34.35 6.52 24.06
N GLY A 110 -34.67 7.54 23.25
CA GLY A 110 -35.71 8.55 23.57
C GLY A 110 -35.29 9.63 24.58
N VAL A 111 -33.97 9.73 24.85
CA VAL A 111 -33.36 10.78 25.69
C VAL A 111 -32.47 11.66 24.82
N ARG A 112 -32.66 12.98 24.92
CA ARG A 112 -31.90 14.01 24.21
C ARG A 112 -30.98 14.75 25.18
N TYR A 113 -29.70 14.84 24.81
CA TYR A 113 -28.65 15.54 25.55
C TYR A 113 -28.23 16.78 24.77
N GLN A 114 -28.33 17.96 25.40
CA GLN A 114 -28.01 19.26 24.80
C GLN A 114 -26.81 19.90 25.48
N PHE A 115 -25.90 20.46 24.67
CA PHE A 115 -24.63 21.00 25.11
C PHE A 115 -24.29 22.34 24.47
N ARG A 116 -23.52 23.15 25.20
CA ARG A 116 -22.97 24.42 24.72
C ARG A 116 -21.46 24.50 24.94
N ALA A 117 -20.71 25.00 23.96
CA ALA A 117 -19.25 25.10 24.03
C ALA A 117 -18.80 26.09 25.13
N LEU A 118 -17.77 25.71 25.90
CA LEU A 118 -17.07 26.59 26.84
C LEU A 118 -15.82 27.16 26.15
N ASP A 119 -15.77 28.48 25.95
CA ASP A 119 -14.61 29.16 25.38
C ASP A 119 -13.37 28.96 26.28
N TYR A 120 -12.28 28.48 25.70
CA TYR A 120 -11.04 28.16 26.41
C TYR A 120 -10.15 29.40 26.52
N GLU A 121 -10.16 30.08 27.67
CA GLU A 121 -9.15 31.10 27.98
C GLU A 121 -7.81 30.42 28.32
N VAL A 122 -6.79 30.71 27.50
CA VAL A 122 -5.40 30.34 27.75
C VAL A 122 -4.87 31.16 28.92
N SER A 123 -4.54 30.50 30.04
CA SER A 123 -3.70 31.09 31.09
C SER A 123 -2.50 30.19 31.34
N ALA A 124 -1.33 30.75 31.07
CA ALA A 124 -0.03 30.18 31.36
C ALA A 124 0.19 30.10 32.88
N VAL A 125 0.45 28.89 33.38
CA VAL A 125 1.25 28.67 34.58
C VAL A 125 2.20 27.53 34.27
N VAL A 126 3.48 27.87 34.33
CA VAL A 126 4.61 26.94 34.32
C VAL A 126 4.51 26.10 35.58
N ASP A 127 4.41 24.78 35.44
CA ASP A 127 4.97 23.87 36.43
C ASP A 127 5.42 22.57 35.74
N ASP A 128 6.71 22.28 35.95
CA ASP A 128 7.41 21.07 35.55
C ASP A 128 6.78 19.84 36.24
N ALA A 129 6.14 18.96 35.47
CA ALA A 129 6.23 17.50 35.58
C ALA A 129 5.13 16.85 34.72
N GLN A 130 5.51 15.74 34.05
CA GLN A 130 4.68 14.87 33.18
C GLN A 130 4.62 15.27 31.69
N GLN A 131 5.73 15.00 31.02
CA GLN A 131 5.82 14.79 29.58
C GLN A 131 5.95 13.28 29.33
N SER A 132 4.84 12.53 29.25
CA SER A 132 4.84 11.14 28.74
C SER A 132 3.44 10.53 28.68
N SER A 133 2.60 10.91 27.72
CA SER A 133 1.42 10.10 27.33
C SER A 133 0.75 10.55 26.02
N ASP A 134 1.50 11.03 25.01
CA ASP A 134 0.90 11.48 23.73
C ASP A 134 1.75 11.09 22.48
N THR A 135 2.70 10.15 22.64
CA THR A 135 3.76 9.88 21.64
C THR A 135 3.55 8.68 20.71
N ASN A 136 2.51 7.85 20.90
CA ASN A 136 2.36 6.58 20.15
C ASN A 136 1.27 6.60 19.05
N ALA A 137 0.63 7.74 18.78
CA ALA A 137 -0.39 7.80 17.72
C ALA A 137 0.25 8.06 16.34
N ILE A 138 -0.19 7.31 15.32
CA ILE A 138 0.21 7.53 13.93
C ILE A 138 -0.33 8.88 13.46
N ILE A 139 0.56 9.72 12.95
CA ILE A 139 0.23 11.03 12.41
C ILE A 139 -0.42 10.84 11.03
N LYS A 140 -1.68 11.28 10.92
CA LYS A 140 -2.47 11.20 9.68
C LYS A 140 -1.87 12.06 8.57
N SER A 141 -2.12 11.65 7.33
CA SER A 141 -1.62 12.35 6.13
C SER A 141 -2.24 13.75 6.01
N GLY A 142 -1.40 14.79 5.93
CA GLY A 142 -1.82 16.19 5.98
C GLY A 142 -2.46 16.74 4.70
N GLY A 143 -2.51 15.94 3.63
CA GLY A 143 -2.98 16.37 2.32
C GLY A 143 -1.93 17.15 1.53
N PHE A 144 -2.26 17.44 0.26
CA PHE A 144 -1.33 18.06 -0.67
C PHE A 144 -0.88 19.46 -0.21
N THR A 145 0.43 19.70 -0.17
CA THR A 145 1.03 21.00 0.15
C THR A 145 2.10 21.38 -0.88
N MET A 146 2.49 22.66 -0.93
CA MET A 146 3.60 23.09 -1.81
C MET A 146 4.93 22.43 -1.40
N ASN A 147 5.12 22.16 -0.11
CA ASN A 147 6.29 21.43 0.38
C ASN A 147 6.28 19.97 -0.09
N SER A 148 5.13 19.28 -0.01
CA SER A 148 5.00 17.90 -0.49
C SER A 148 5.24 17.81 -2.00
N LEU A 149 4.74 18.80 -2.77
CA LEU A 149 5.03 18.95 -4.20
C LEU A 149 6.53 19.09 -4.48
N MET A 150 7.20 20.03 -3.82
CA MET A 150 8.63 20.27 -4.04
C MET A 150 9.48 19.04 -3.67
N ARG A 151 9.17 18.37 -2.56
CA ARG A 151 9.83 17.12 -2.17
C ARG A 151 9.58 15.99 -3.17
N GLY A 152 8.35 15.86 -3.66
CA GLY A 152 8.01 14.86 -4.68
C GLY A 152 8.76 15.10 -6.00
N ILE A 153 8.81 16.34 -6.47
CA ILE A 153 9.57 16.72 -7.67
C ILE A 153 11.07 16.45 -7.48
N LEU A 154 11.62 16.79 -6.31
CA LEU A 154 13.02 16.48 -5.98
C LEU A 154 13.28 14.97 -6.04
N GLY A 155 12.43 14.17 -5.39
CA GLY A 155 12.55 12.70 -5.41
C GLY A 155 12.49 12.12 -6.81
N MET A 156 11.52 12.54 -7.62
CA MET A 156 11.42 12.13 -9.01
C MET A 156 12.67 12.53 -9.81
N ALA A 157 13.16 13.75 -9.64
CA ALA A 157 14.37 14.23 -10.31
C ALA A 157 15.60 13.39 -9.92
N VAL A 158 15.78 13.08 -8.64
CA VAL A 158 16.88 12.21 -8.16
C VAL A 158 16.81 10.84 -8.80
N LEU A 159 15.63 10.19 -8.79
CA LEU A 159 15.44 8.86 -9.38
C LEU A 159 15.70 8.83 -10.89
N LEU A 160 15.28 9.88 -11.61
CA LEU A 160 15.58 10.04 -13.04
C LEU A 160 17.07 10.29 -13.29
N VAL A 161 17.73 11.12 -12.48
CA VAL A 161 19.17 11.38 -12.57
C VAL A 161 19.96 10.08 -12.33
N LEU A 162 19.62 9.31 -11.30
CA LEU A 162 20.24 8.01 -11.04
C LEU A 162 20.09 7.07 -12.25
N SER A 163 18.92 7.05 -12.88
CA SER A 163 18.67 6.25 -14.07
C SER A 163 19.46 6.73 -15.29
N ILE A 164 19.58 8.05 -15.49
CA ILE A 164 20.38 8.65 -16.56
C ILE A 164 21.88 8.36 -16.35
N LEU A 165 22.35 8.39 -15.10
CA LEU A 165 23.74 8.08 -14.77
C LEU A 165 24.09 6.65 -15.17
N LEU A 166 23.17 5.71 -14.96
CA LEU A 166 23.29 4.28 -15.31
C LEU A 166 22.90 3.94 -16.76
N SER A 167 22.47 4.93 -17.55
CA SER A 167 22.04 4.75 -18.94
C SER A 167 23.18 4.30 -19.85
N LYS A 168 22.87 3.36 -20.76
CA LYS A 168 23.81 2.90 -21.79
C LYS A 168 24.15 4.00 -22.81
N ASN A 169 23.18 4.83 -23.20
CA ASN A 169 23.36 5.89 -24.19
C ASN A 169 22.46 7.10 -23.89
N ARG A 170 22.98 8.05 -23.12
CA ARG A 170 22.22 9.23 -22.66
C ARG A 170 21.69 10.12 -23.80
N ARG A 171 22.29 10.06 -24.99
CA ARG A 171 21.88 10.88 -26.15
C ARG A 171 20.69 10.29 -26.90
N ALA A 172 20.46 8.98 -26.78
CA ALA A 172 19.37 8.28 -27.45
C ALA A 172 18.07 8.25 -26.63
N ILE A 173 18.04 8.85 -25.44
CA ILE A 173 16.84 8.89 -24.59
C ILE A 173 15.72 9.65 -25.31
N ASN A 174 14.60 8.95 -25.57
CA ASN A 174 13.40 9.58 -26.10
C ASN A 174 12.64 10.31 -24.98
N TRP A 175 12.89 11.61 -24.85
CA TRP A 175 12.25 12.46 -23.85
C TRP A 175 10.73 12.55 -23.98
N ARG A 176 10.17 12.30 -25.17
CA ARG A 176 8.72 12.21 -25.34
C ARG A 176 8.17 11.04 -24.53
N THR A 177 8.72 9.84 -24.71
CA THR A 177 8.32 8.65 -23.95
C THR A 177 8.48 8.87 -22.43
N VAL A 178 9.58 9.49 -22.00
CA VAL A 178 9.83 9.81 -20.59
C VAL A 178 8.76 10.74 -20.03
N VAL A 179 8.52 11.88 -20.68
CA VAL A 179 7.57 12.89 -20.21
C VAL A 179 6.14 12.35 -20.23
N PHE A 180 5.71 11.72 -21.32
CA PHE A 180 4.35 11.14 -21.40
C PHE A 180 4.16 9.98 -20.42
N GLY A 181 5.19 9.19 -20.15
CA GLY A 181 5.13 8.13 -19.14
C GLY A 181 4.97 8.66 -17.72
N LEU A 182 5.76 9.68 -17.35
CA LEU A 182 5.63 10.36 -16.05
C LEU A 182 4.28 11.06 -15.91
N LEU A 183 3.79 11.71 -16.98
CA LEU A 183 2.46 12.32 -16.98
C LEU A 183 1.36 11.28 -16.87
N ALA A 184 1.49 10.12 -17.52
CA ALA A 184 0.54 9.02 -17.39
C ALA A 184 0.50 8.49 -15.94
N GLN A 185 1.67 8.28 -15.33
CA GLN A 185 1.77 7.82 -13.95
C GLN A 185 1.17 8.85 -12.96
N LEU A 186 1.45 10.14 -13.15
CA LEU A 186 0.88 11.23 -12.36
C LEU A 186 -0.64 11.35 -12.55
N ALA A 187 -1.12 11.28 -13.80
CA ALA A 187 -2.55 11.36 -14.10
C ALA A 187 -3.32 10.18 -13.50
N LEU A 188 -2.76 8.98 -13.54
CA LEU A 188 -3.32 7.79 -12.88
C LEU A 188 -3.35 7.99 -11.36
N ALA A 189 -2.26 8.45 -10.76
CA ALA A 189 -2.19 8.69 -9.31
C ALA A 189 -3.23 9.73 -8.85
N VAL A 190 -3.29 10.88 -9.52
CA VAL A 190 -4.28 11.93 -9.22
C VAL A 190 -5.70 11.42 -9.47
N GLY A 191 -5.92 10.68 -10.56
CA GLY A 191 -7.20 10.06 -10.86
C GLY A 191 -7.67 9.17 -9.70
N VAL A 192 -6.87 8.19 -9.29
CA VAL A 192 -7.29 7.24 -8.26
C VAL A 192 -7.27 7.85 -6.85
N LEU A 193 -6.42 8.83 -6.56
CA LEU A 193 -6.32 9.40 -5.20
C LEU A 193 -7.23 10.61 -4.96
N LYS A 194 -7.70 11.30 -6.00
CA LYS A 194 -8.47 12.55 -5.86
C LYS A 194 -9.80 12.58 -6.62
N VAL A 195 -10.01 11.75 -7.64
CA VAL A 195 -11.24 11.79 -8.46
C VAL A 195 -12.22 10.71 -7.98
N PRO A 196 -13.38 11.08 -7.38
CA PRO A 196 -14.29 10.11 -6.78
C PRO A 196 -14.79 9.02 -7.74
N PHE A 197 -15.09 9.39 -8.99
CA PHE A 197 -15.52 8.41 -10.00
C PHE A 197 -14.46 7.34 -10.28
N ILE A 198 -13.18 7.74 -10.34
CA ILE A 198 -12.07 6.81 -10.58
C ILE A 198 -11.79 5.99 -9.31
N GLN A 199 -11.88 6.61 -8.13
CA GLN A 199 -11.84 5.89 -6.84
C GLN A 199 -12.87 4.77 -6.80
N SER A 200 -14.13 5.06 -7.12
CA SER A 200 -15.19 4.06 -7.13
C SER A 200 -14.93 2.91 -8.11
N ALA A 201 -14.30 3.19 -9.25
CA ALA A 201 -13.90 2.14 -10.20
C ALA A 201 -12.80 1.23 -9.63
N PHE A 202 -11.78 1.80 -8.98
CA PHE A 202 -10.72 1.00 -8.34
C PHE A 202 -11.22 0.27 -7.09
N GLU A 203 -12.12 0.87 -6.32
CA GLU A 203 -12.78 0.21 -5.19
C GLU A 203 -13.68 -0.93 -5.66
N PHE A 204 -14.38 -0.78 -6.79
CA PHE A 204 -15.13 -1.88 -7.40
C PHE A 204 -14.21 -3.05 -7.75
N VAL A 205 -13.06 -2.79 -8.38
CA VAL A 205 -12.06 -3.84 -8.65
C VAL A 205 -11.51 -4.41 -7.34
N GLY A 206 -11.22 -3.58 -6.34
CA GLY A 206 -10.77 -4.01 -5.02
C GLY A 206 -11.76 -4.96 -4.35
N LYS A 207 -13.07 -4.67 -4.41
CA LYS A 207 -14.13 -5.56 -3.92
C LYS A 207 -14.14 -6.92 -4.62
N ILE A 208 -13.86 -6.96 -5.93
CA ILE A 208 -13.72 -8.25 -6.64
C ILE A 208 -12.57 -9.08 -6.04
N PHE A 209 -11.43 -8.46 -5.75
CA PHE A 209 -10.31 -9.15 -5.09
C PHE A 209 -10.65 -9.63 -3.68
N ILE A 210 -11.40 -8.83 -2.91
CA ILE A 210 -11.89 -9.23 -1.58
C ILE A 210 -12.85 -10.42 -1.68
N SER A 211 -13.82 -10.39 -2.59
CA SER A 211 -14.72 -11.53 -2.78
C SER A 211 -13.98 -12.80 -3.22
N ILE A 212 -12.90 -12.67 -4.00
CA ILE A 212 -12.03 -13.81 -4.34
C ILE A 212 -11.32 -14.37 -3.09
N LEU A 213 -10.87 -13.51 -2.18
CA LEU A 213 -10.33 -13.95 -0.88
C LEU A 213 -11.39 -14.71 -0.08
N ASP A 214 -12.63 -14.21 -0.04
CA ASP A 214 -13.72 -14.86 0.69
C ASP A 214 -14.08 -16.23 0.08
N PHE A 215 -14.10 -16.36 -1.25
CA PHE A 215 -14.29 -17.67 -1.91
C PHE A 215 -13.16 -18.64 -1.63
N THR A 216 -11.92 -18.14 -1.54
CA THR A 216 -10.77 -18.96 -1.14
C THR A 216 -10.91 -19.42 0.31
N MET A 217 -11.41 -18.54 1.19
CA MET A 217 -11.63 -18.88 2.60
C MET A 217 -12.61 -20.04 2.75
N ALA A 218 -13.71 -20.06 2.00
CA ALA A 218 -14.65 -21.19 2.01
C ALA A 218 -13.98 -22.54 1.65
N GLY A 219 -13.05 -22.54 0.69
CA GLY A 219 -12.26 -23.73 0.36
C GLY A 219 -11.23 -24.09 1.43
N THR A 220 -10.68 -23.09 2.12
CA THR A 220 -9.71 -23.25 3.20
C THR A 220 -10.39 -23.82 4.45
N GLU A 221 -11.56 -23.30 4.82
CA GLU A 221 -12.40 -23.81 5.91
C GLU A 221 -12.78 -25.27 5.66
N PHE A 222 -13.20 -25.62 4.44
CA PHE A 222 -13.48 -27.03 4.10
C PHE A 222 -12.30 -27.97 4.36
N LEU A 223 -11.06 -27.49 4.13
CA LEU A 223 -9.84 -28.31 4.29
C LEU A 223 -9.31 -28.33 5.73
N PHE A 224 -9.48 -27.25 6.49
CA PHE A 224 -8.75 -27.04 7.75
C PHE A 224 -9.64 -26.72 8.96
N ALA A 225 -10.94 -26.45 8.78
CA ALA A 225 -11.84 -26.23 9.91
C ALA A 225 -12.07 -27.54 10.67
N SER A 226 -12.16 -27.43 11.99
CA SER A 226 -12.43 -28.58 12.85
C SER A 226 -13.86 -29.07 12.65
N PHE A 227 -14.05 -30.37 12.47
CA PHE A 227 -15.38 -30.98 12.34
C PHE A 227 -16.28 -30.79 13.57
N ILE A 228 -15.68 -30.44 14.73
CA ILE A 228 -16.40 -30.25 15.99
C ILE A 228 -16.87 -28.80 16.13
N THR A 229 -15.97 -27.83 15.92
CA THR A 229 -16.28 -26.41 16.11
C THR A 229 -16.82 -25.73 14.85
N GLY A 230 -16.56 -26.30 13.67
CA GLY A 230 -16.89 -25.68 12.38
C GLY A 230 -15.97 -24.51 12.01
N GLU A 231 -14.90 -24.27 12.78
CA GLU A 231 -13.98 -23.15 12.61
C GLU A 231 -12.54 -23.65 12.54
N ILE A 232 -11.66 -22.86 11.90
CA ILE A 232 -10.22 -23.12 11.92
C ILE A 232 -9.73 -22.82 13.34
N GLU A 233 -9.19 -23.84 14.01
CA GLU A 233 -8.68 -23.69 15.37
C GLU A 233 -7.59 -22.62 15.43
N GLY A 234 -7.52 -21.85 16.52
CA GLY A 234 -6.58 -20.73 16.64
C GLY A 234 -5.11 -21.12 16.41
N ALA A 235 -4.72 -22.35 16.74
CA ALA A 235 -3.36 -22.85 16.48
C ALA A 235 -3.07 -23.05 14.98
N LEU A 236 -4.10 -23.21 14.14
CA LEU A 236 -4.02 -23.38 12.70
C LEU A 236 -4.16 -22.07 11.93
N LEU A 237 -4.52 -20.94 12.58
CA LEU A 237 -4.54 -19.59 12.00
C LEU A 237 -3.12 -19.06 11.71
N THR A 238 -2.37 -19.83 10.94
CA THR A 238 -1.00 -19.57 10.54
C THR A 238 -1.00 -18.97 9.14
N PHE A 239 0.14 -18.37 8.78
CA PHE A 239 0.41 -17.93 7.41
C PHE A 239 0.13 -19.02 6.37
N ALA A 240 0.56 -20.25 6.64
CA ALA A 240 0.47 -21.35 5.69
C ALA A 240 -0.98 -21.73 5.36
N VAL A 241 -1.87 -21.64 6.35
CA VAL A 241 -3.30 -21.97 6.18
C VAL A 241 -4.08 -20.75 5.68
N SER A 242 -3.77 -19.56 6.16
CA SER A 242 -4.59 -18.37 5.89
C SER A 242 -4.27 -17.70 4.54
N ILE A 243 -3.06 -17.90 4.00
CA ILE A 243 -2.55 -17.07 2.89
C ILE A 243 -2.17 -17.90 1.67
N LEU A 244 -1.45 -19.00 1.84
CA LEU A 244 -0.99 -19.83 0.72
C LEU A 244 -2.13 -20.38 -0.16
N PRO A 245 -3.30 -20.79 0.37
CA PRO A 245 -4.42 -21.24 -0.46
C PRO A 245 -4.90 -20.18 -1.47
N THR A 246 -4.80 -18.90 -1.11
CA THR A 246 -5.15 -17.77 -2.00
C THR A 246 -4.31 -17.79 -3.27
N ILE A 247 -3.02 -18.08 -3.16
CA ILE A 247 -2.11 -18.17 -4.31
C ILE A 247 -2.55 -19.31 -5.25
N ILE A 248 -2.95 -20.45 -4.68
CA ILE A 248 -3.40 -21.63 -5.44
C ILE A 248 -4.70 -21.30 -6.19
N PHE A 249 -5.70 -20.78 -5.48
CA PHE A 249 -6.99 -20.45 -6.07
C PHE A 249 -6.87 -19.37 -7.15
N PHE A 250 -6.11 -18.31 -6.89
CA PHE A 250 -5.95 -17.23 -7.86
C PHE A 250 -5.18 -17.68 -9.11
N SER A 251 -4.20 -18.57 -8.96
CA SER A 251 -3.51 -19.18 -10.10
C SER A 251 -4.47 -20.00 -10.97
N ALA A 252 -5.34 -20.81 -10.35
CA ALA A 252 -6.39 -21.56 -11.05
C ALA A 252 -7.37 -20.61 -11.77
N LEU A 253 -7.83 -19.56 -11.09
CA LEU A 253 -8.72 -18.56 -11.67
C LEU A 253 -8.08 -17.83 -12.85
N THR A 254 -6.83 -17.41 -12.70
CA THR A 254 -6.08 -16.72 -13.77
C THR A 254 -5.92 -17.61 -14.99
N SER A 255 -5.61 -18.90 -14.78
CA SER A 255 -5.55 -19.90 -15.85
C SER A 255 -6.87 -20.04 -16.60
N VAL A 256 -8.00 -20.07 -15.90
CA VAL A 256 -9.34 -20.07 -16.51
C VAL A 256 -9.60 -18.80 -17.30
N LEU A 257 -9.31 -17.62 -16.73
CA LEU A 257 -9.50 -16.34 -17.42
C LEU A 257 -8.64 -16.22 -18.68
N PHE A 258 -7.45 -16.84 -18.67
CA PHE A 258 -6.59 -16.95 -19.83
C PHE A 258 -7.16 -17.92 -20.86
N TYR A 259 -7.61 -19.12 -20.46
CA TYR A 259 -8.27 -20.07 -21.36
C TYR A 259 -9.51 -19.47 -22.05
N LEU A 260 -10.31 -18.69 -21.31
CA LEU A 260 -11.50 -18.01 -21.83
C LEU A 260 -11.20 -16.79 -22.73
N GLY A 261 -9.93 -16.38 -22.85
CA GLY A 261 -9.56 -15.23 -23.69
C GLY A 261 -9.83 -13.87 -23.04
N ILE A 262 -10.17 -13.79 -21.75
CA ILE A 262 -10.57 -12.55 -21.06
C ILE A 262 -9.34 -11.67 -20.81
N ILE A 263 -8.26 -12.25 -20.26
CA ILE A 263 -7.01 -11.53 -20.00
C ILE A 263 -6.45 -10.95 -21.30
N GLN A 264 -6.47 -11.72 -22.39
CA GLN A 264 -5.97 -11.31 -23.69
C GLN A 264 -6.71 -10.08 -24.23
N LYS A 265 -8.04 -10.01 -24.05
CA LYS A 265 -8.84 -8.84 -24.48
C LYS A 265 -8.47 -7.58 -23.69
N ILE A 266 -8.39 -7.69 -22.36
CA ILE A 266 -8.05 -6.58 -21.47
C ILE A 266 -6.63 -6.08 -21.77
N VAL A 267 -5.67 -7.01 -21.77
CA VAL A 267 -4.25 -6.71 -22.00
C VAL A 267 -4.01 -6.14 -23.39
N LYS A 268 -4.72 -6.59 -24.44
CA LYS A 268 -4.62 -5.99 -25.78
C LYS A 268 -5.04 -4.52 -25.79
N GLY A 269 -6.11 -4.17 -25.08
CA GLY A 269 -6.59 -2.79 -25.00
C GLY A 269 -5.58 -1.89 -24.29
N LEU A 270 -5.04 -2.34 -23.16
CA LEU A 270 -4.01 -1.61 -22.41
C LEU A 270 -2.70 -1.51 -23.19
N ALA A 271 -2.28 -2.58 -23.86
CA ALA A 271 -1.09 -2.57 -24.71
C ALA A 271 -1.25 -1.59 -25.88
N TRP A 272 -2.41 -1.55 -26.53
CA TRP A 272 -2.68 -0.57 -27.56
C TRP A 272 -2.59 0.87 -27.04
N LEU A 273 -3.13 1.13 -25.85
CA LEU A 273 -3.05 2.44 -25.20
C LEU A 273 -1.59 2.83 -24.92
N LEU A 274 -0.81 1.93 -24.32
CA LEU A 274 0.59 2.15 -23.98
C LEU A 274 1.47 2.33 -25.24
N THR A 275 1.33 1.47 -26.25
CA THR A 275 2.01 1.61 -27.55
C THR A 275 1.74 2.96 -28.21
N LYS A 276 0.47 3.42 -28.21
CA LYS A 276 0.10 4.71 -28.82
C LYS A 276 0.58 5.91 -28.02
N LEU A 277 0.51 5.84 -26.68
CA LEU A 277 0.85 6.96 -25.81
C LEU A 277 2.37 7.13 -25.66
N LEU A 278 3.11 6.03 -25.56
CA LEU A 278 4.51 6.02 -25.15
C LEU A 278 5.48 5.65 -26.29
N GLU A 279 4.97 5.35 -27.48
CA GLU A 279 5.76 5.01 -28.67
C GLU A 279 6.72 3.84 -28.43
N ILE A 280 6.20 2.79 -27.82
CA ILE A 280 6.91 1.52 -27.57
C ILE A 280 6.39 0.40 -28.49
N SER A 281 7.16 -0.67 -28.64
CA SER A 281 6.78 -1.78 -29.53
C SER A 281 5.54 -2.52 -29.03
N GLY A 282 4.81 -3.15 -29.96
CA GLY A 282 3.59 -3.88 -29.61
C GLY A 282 3.85 -5.07 -28.69
N ALA A 283 4.99 -5.76 -28.88
CA ALA A 283 5.38 -6.91 -28.07
C ALA A 283 5.77 -6.50 -26.64
N GLU A 284 6.66 -5.51 -26.48
CA GLU A 284 7.05 -5.07 -25.13
C GLU A 284 5.87 -4.43 -24.39
N SER A 285 5.00 -3.72 -25.10
CA SER A 285 3.78 -3.16 -24.52
C SER A 285 2.78 -4.22 -24.06
N LEU A 286 2.66 -5.33 -24.78
CA LEU A 286 1.78 -6.43 -24.40
C LEU A 286 2.28 -7.11 -23.12
N SER A 287 3.60 -7.29 -22.98
CA SER A 287 4.18 -7.83 -21.75
C SER A 287 4.03 -6.88 -20.57
N VAL A 288 4.26 -5.57 -20.75
CA VAL A 288 4.07 -4.61 -19.65
C VAL A 288 2.60 -4.49 -19.23
N ALA A 289 1.67 -4.51 -20.20
CA ALA A 289 0.25 -4.53 -19.90
C ALA A 289 -0.19 -5.84 -19.21
N GLY A 290 0.37 -6.98 -19.63
CA GLY A 290 0.12 -8.28 -19.01
C GLY A 290 0.60 -8.32 -17.56
N ASN A 291 1.76 -7.74 -17.28
CA ASN A 291 2.41 -7.67 -15.97
C ASN A 291 1.58 -6.93 -14.90
N ILE A 292 0.57 -6.13 -15.28
CA ILE A 292 -0.37 -5.52 -14.31
C ILE A 292 -1.19 -6.59 -13.56
N PHE A 293 -1.46 -7.72 -14.22
CA PHE A 293 -2.33 -8.79 -13.70
C PHE A 293 -1.58 -10.11 -13.51
N LEU A 294 -0.64 -10.39 -14.41
CA LEU A 294 0.17 -11.60 -14.47
C LEU A 294 1.55 -11.35 -13.85
N GLY A 295 2.21 -12.39 -13.37
CA GLY A 295 3.56 -12.28 -12.85
C GLY A 295 4.63 -12.20 -13.95
N GLN A 296 5.87 -12.03 -13.49
CA GLN A 296 7.03 -11.81 -14.33
C GLN A 296 7.39 -12.98 -15.26
N THR A 297 6.84 -14.17 -15.04
CA THR A 297 7.05 -15.36 -15.86
C THR A 297 5.86 -15.71 -16.74
N GLU A 298 4.64 -15.37 -16.33
CA GLU A 298 3.42 -15.65 -17.11
C GLU A 298 3.17 -14.58 -18.19
N SER A 299 3.45 -13.31 -17.90
CA SER A 299 3.25 -12.24 -18.88
C SER A 299 4.08 -12.45 -20.17
N PRO A 300 5.37 -12.81 -20.12
CA PRO A 300 6.16 -13.12 -21.31
C PRO A 300 5.60 -14.25 -22.19
N LEU A 301 4.78 -15.15 -21.64
CA LEU A 301 4.12 -16.21 -22.42
C LEU A 301 3.25 -15.63 -23.54
N MET A 302 2.58 -14.50 -23.29
CA MET A 302 1.71 -13.82 -24.26
C MET A 302 2.47 -13.31 -25.49
N ILE A 303 3.78 -13.11 -25.36
CA ILE A 303 4.68 -12.59 -26.39
C ILE A 303 5.74 -13.61 -26.81
N LYS A 304 5.58 -14.89 -26.45
CA LYS A 304 6.56 -15.95 -26.70
C LYS A 304 7.09 -15.98 -28.14
N ALA A 305 6.22 -15.79 -29.12
CA ALA A 305 6.57 -15.80 -30.54
C ALA A 305 7.51 -14.64 -30.97
N TYR A 306 7.61 -13.59 -30.16
CA TYR A 306 8.43 -12.41 -30.42
C TYR A 306 9.73 -12.38 -29.63
N LEU A 307 9.77 -13.00 -28.44
CA LEU A 307 10.89 -12.90 -27.49
C LEU A 307 12.25 -13.14 -28.15
N GLU A 308 12.36 -14.16 -29.01
CA GLU A 308 13.63 -14.52 -29.66
C GLU A 308 14.15 -13.41 -30.59
N LYS A 309 13.25 -12.59 -31.14
CA LYS A 309 13.56 -11.52 -32.12
C LYS A 309 13.57 -10.13 -31.50
N MET A 310 13.26 -10.00 -30.21
CA MET A 310 13.24 -8.71 -29.53
C MET A 310 14.64 -8.13 -29.41
N THR A 311 14.69 -6.82 -29.54
CA THR A 311 15.88 -5.99 -29.32
C THR A 311 16.26 -5.98 -27.85
N ARG A 312 17.48 -5.53 -27.56
CA ARG A 312 17.97 -5.47 -26.18
C ARG A 312 17.18 -4.46 -25.33
N SER A 313 16.74 -3.34 -25.90
CA SER A 313 15.88 -2.38 -25.20
C SER A 313 14.52 -2.99 -24.84
N GLU A 314 13.93 -3.74 -25.76
CA GLU A 314 12.65 -4.42 -25.54
C GLU A 314 12.75 -5.53 -24.49
N ILE A 315 13.80 -6.38 -24.54
CA ILE A 315 14.04 -7.40 -23.51
C ILE A 315 14.24 -6.76 -22.13
N LEU A 316 14.97 -5.65 -22.04
CA LEU A 316 15.14 -4.96 -20.76
C LEU A 316 13.79 -4.45 -20.23
N LEU A 317 12.90 -3.92 -21.08
CA LEU A 317 11.56 -3.53 -20.64
C LEU A 317 10.72 -4.73 -20.18
N VAL A 318 10.78 -5.87 -20.85
CA VAL A 318 10.09 -7.09 -20.38
C VAL A 318 10.55 -7.46 -18.97
N MET A 319 11.87 -7.42 -18.72
CA MET A 319 12.44 -7.74 -17.41
C MET A 319 12.06 -6.71 -16.33
N ILE A 320 12.22 -5.42 -16.62
CA ILE A 320 11.89 -4.32 -15.69
C ILE A 320 10.39 -4.31 -15.41
N GLY A 321 9.56 -4.49 -16.44
CA GLY A 321 8.10 -4.56 -16.30
C GLY A 321 7.69 -5.66 -15.34
N GLY A 322 8.28 -6.85 -15.45
CA GLY A 322 8.00 -7.96 -14.54
C GLY A 322 8.46 -7.71 -13.10
N MET A 323 9.59 -7.02 -12.90
CA MET A 323 10.07 -6.67 -11.55
C MET A 323 9.36 -5.47 -10.92
N ALA A 324 8.79 -4.58 -11.74
CA ALA A 324 8.13 -3.37 -11.26
C ALA A 324 6.69 -3.63 -10.80
N THR A 325 6.03 -4.67 -11.31
CA THR A 325 4.63 -4.99 -11.03
C THR A 325 4.49 -6.21 -10.13
N VAL A 326 3.25 -6.52 -9.78
CA VAL A 326 2.86 -7.64 -8.92
C VAL A 326 1.76 -8.45 -9.58
N ALA A 327 1.84 -9.77 -9.48
CA ALA A 327 0.79 -10.68 -9.96
C ALA A 327 -0.47 -10.59 -9.08
N GLY A 328 -1.66 -10.70 -9.68
CA GLY A 328 -2.91 -10.65 -8.92
C GLY A 328 -3.00 -11.67 -7.79
N GLY A 329 -2.40 -12.86 -7.96
CA GLY A 329 -2.47 -13.93 -6.95
C GLY A 329 -1.75 -13.63 -5.65
N VAL A 330 -0.64 -12.89 -5.72
CA VAL A 330 0.09 -12.47 -4.51
C VAL A 330 -0.40 -11.11 -4.00
N LEU A 331 -1.01 -10.29 -4.87
CA LEU A 331 -1.68 -9.05 -4.47
C LEU A 331 -2.74 -9.30 -3.40
N ALA A 332 -3.52 -10.36 -3.56
CA ALA A 332 -4.54 -10.78 -2.62
C ALA A 332 -3.96 -11.12 -1.23
N ALA A 333 -2.79 -11.77 -1.19
CA ALA A 333 -2.06 -12.02 0.07
C ALA A 333 -1.64 -10.70 0.76
N TYR A 334 -1.17 -9.71 0.01
CA TYR A 334 -0.76 -8.41 0.56
C TYR A 334 -1.94 -7.61 1.11
N ILE A 335 -3.10 -7.70 0.45
CA ILE A 335 -4.36 -7.17 1.00
C ILE A 335 -4.68 -7.82 2.34
N GLY A 336 -4.50 -9.14 2.46
CA GLY A 336 -4.65 -9.86 3.72
C GLY A 336 -3.66 -9.39 4.81
N PHE A 337 -2.37 -9.28 4.50
CA PHE A 337 -1.35 -8.85 5.47
C PHE A 337 -1.61 -7.46 6.04
N LEU A 338 -2.02 -6.52 5.17
CA LEU A 338 -2.19 -5.12 5.57
C LEU A 338 -3.60 -4.83 6.08
N GLY A 339 -4.62 -5.49 5.53
CA GLY A 339 -6.02 -5.30 5.90
C GLY A 339 -6.48 -6.17 7.06
N GLY A 340 -5.78 -7.26 7.39
CA GLY A 340 -6.20 -8.21 8.43
C GLY A 340 -7.59 -8.77 8.12
N GLU A 341 -8.50 -8.73 9.09
CA GLU A 341 -9.91 -9.11 8.95
C GLU A 341 -10.86 -7.93 8.69
N ASP A 342 -10.35 -6.70 8.72
CA ASP A 342 -11.15 -5.49 8.52
C ASP A 342 -11.40 -5.25 7.03
N GLU A 343 -12.66 -5.35 6.62
CA GLU A 343 -13.09 -5.14 5.23
C GLU A 343 -12.76 -3.73 4.70
N VAL A 344 -12.86 -2.71 5.55
CA VAL A 344 -12.58 -1.32 5.17
C VAL A 344 -11.09 -1.15 4.91
N LEU A 345 -10.24 -1.71 5.78
CA LEU A 345 -8.79 -1.68 5.59
C LEU A 345 -8.35 -2.53 4.39
N ARG A 346 -8.94 -3.73 4.19
CA ARG A 346 -8.71 -4.54 2.99
C ARG A 346 -9.02 -3.76 1.73
N LEU A 347 -10.16 -3.08 1.68
CA LEU A 347 -10.55 -2.26 0.52
C LEU A 347 -9.60 -1.08 0.31
N PHE A 348 -9.19 -0.43 1.40
CA PHE A 348 -8.20 0.65 1.37
C PHE A 348 -6.88 0.20 0.74
N TYR A 349 -6.30 -0.92 1.23
CA TYR A 349 -5.04 -1.43 0.69
C TYR A 349 -5.20 -2.05 -0.69
N ALA A 350 -6.33 -2.70 -0.99
CA ALA A 350 -6.62 -3.20 -2.33
C ALA A 350 -6.59 -2.07 -3.37
N LYS A 351 -7.23 -0.93 -3.07
CA LYS A 351 -7.17 0.27 -3.91
C LYS A 351 -5.74 0.73 -4.14
N HIS A 352 -4.93 0.86 -3.08
CA HIS A 352 -3.54 1.33 -3.19
C HIS A 352 -2.64 0.36 -3.95
N LEU A 353 -2.73 -0.93 -3.67
CA LEU A 353 -1.96 -1.99 -4.32
C LEU A 353 -2.32 -2.13 -5.82
N LEU A 354 -3.61 -2.06 -6.17
CA LEU A 354 -4.05 -2.02 -7.57
C LEU A 354 -3.53 -0.77 -8.29
N THR A 355 -3.59 0.37 -7.62
CA THR A 355 -3.07 1.63 -8.16
C THR A 355 -1.56 1.53 -8.40
N ALA A 356 -0.82 0.97 -7.45
CA ALA A 356 0.62 0.77 -7.56
C ALA A 356 0.98 -0.12 -8.75
N SER A 357 0.30 -1.26 -8.93
CA SER A 357 0.53 -2.16 -10.07
C SER A 357 0.26 -1.49 -11.42
N VAL A 358 -0.84 -0.75 -11.55
CA VAL A 358 -1.18 -0.03 -12.81
C VAL A 358 -0.20 1.12 -13.07
N MET A 359 0.21 1.87 -12.03
CA MET A 359 1.20 2.94 -12.13
C MET A 359 2.61 2.44 -12.46
N ALA A 360 2.95 1.22 -12.04
CA ALA A 360 4.25 0.63 -12.30
C ALA A 360 4.49 0.35 -13.80
N ALA A 361 3.44 0.13 -14.60
CA ALA A 361 3.57 -0.07 -16.05
C ALA A 361 4.21 1.14 -16.77
N PRO A 362 3.67 2.36 -16.73
CA PRO A 362 4.32 3.53 -17.31
C PRO A 362 5.66 3.85 -16.62
N GLY A 363 5.78 3.65 -15.30
CA GLY A 363 7.05 3.85 -14.59
C GLY A 363 8.17 2.93 -15.09
N ALA A 364 7.88 1.66 -15.30
CA ALA A 364 8.79 0.66 -15.87
C ALA A 364 9.24 1.05 -17.29
N ILE A 365 8.31 1.56 -18.12
CA ILE A 365 8.61 2.05 -19.46
C ILE A 365 9.58 3.22 -19.42
N VAL A 366 9.30 4.23 -18.57
CA VAL A 366 10.17 5.40 -18.40
C VAL A 366 11.58 4.97 -18.00
N ILE A 367 11.70 4.16 -16.95
CA ILE A 367 13.01 3.78 -16.41
C ILE A 367 13.76 2.85 -17.38
N SER A 368 13.08 1.89 -18.00
CA SER A 368 13.71 1.02 -19.00
C SER A 368 14.26 1.81 -20.18
N LYS A 369 13.46 2.72 -20.76
CA LYS A 369 13.86 3.52 -21.92
C LYS A 369 14.89 4.60 -21.58
N ILE A 370 15.09 4.93 -20.30
CA ILE A 370 16.25 5.72 -19.85
C ILE A 370 17.49 4.82 -19.72
N LEU A 371 17.39 3.67 -19.04
CA LEU A 371 18.51 2.78 -18.77
C LEU A 371 19.09 2.17 -20.06
N TYR A 372 18.24 1.82 -21.01
CA TYR A 372 18.63 1.30 -22.32
C TYR A 372 17.65 1.81 -23.40
N PRO A 373 17.92 3.00 -23.97
CA PRO A 373 17.04 3.58 -24.97
C PRO A 373 16.88 2.70 -26.22
N GLN A 374 15.74 2.86 -26.89
CA GLN A 374 15.46 2.18 -28.15
C GLN A 374 16.23 2.89 -29.28
N GLU A 375 17.11 2.17 -29.98
CA GLU A 375 17.84 2.70 -31.14
C GLU A 375 17.36 2.04 -32.45
N GLU A 376 16.89 0.79 -32.37
CA GLU A 376 16.32 0.08 -33.52
C GLU A 376 14.87 0.53 -33.83
N LYS A 377 14.40 0.21 -35.03
CA LYS A 377 13.04 0.57 -35.48
C LYS A 377 11.98 -0.10 -34.60
N ILE A 378 11.03 0.70 -34.12
CA ILE A 378 9.89 0.24 -33.32
C ILE A 378 8.87 -0.45 -34.23
N ASN A 379 8.53 -1.71 -33.92
CA ASN A 379 7.39 -2.40 -34.52
C ASN A 379 6.16 -2.27 -33.62
N SER A 380 5.16 -1.51 -34.07
CA SER A 380 3.92 -1.28 -33.32
C SER A 380 2.86 -2.38 -33.48
N ASP A 381 3.14 -3.46 -34.22
CA ASP A 381 2.18 -4.54 -34.42
C ASP A 381 1.92 -5.29 -33.10
N ILE A 382 0.65 -5.38 -32.71
CA ILE A 382 0.20 -6.13 -31.54
C ILE A 382 -0.55 -7.37 -32.03
N LYS A 383 0.12 -8.53 -32.01
CA LYS A 383 -0.57 -9.82 -32.13
C LYS A 383 -0.25 -10.68 -30.93
N ILE A 384 -1.28 -11.19 -30.29
CA ILE A 384 -1.16 -12.08 -29.13
C ILE A 384 -1.02 -13.50 -29.64
N THR A 385 -0.04 -14.25 -29.15
CA THR A 385 0.02 -15.69 -29.44
C THR A 385 -1.10 -16.38 -28.66
N GLN A 386 -1.98 -17.09 -29.37
CA GLN A 386 -2.95 -17.97 -28.72
C GLN A 386 -2.28 -19.32 -28.46
N GLU A 387 -1.56 -19.44 -27.34
CA GLU A 387 -1.26 -20.75 -26.77
C GLU A 387 -2.43 -21.12 -25.85
N ASN A 388 -3.07 -22.27 -26.10
CA ASN A 388 -4.17 -22.74 -25.27
C ASN A 388 -3.60 -23.25 -23.94
N ILE A 389 -3.97 -22.61 -22.83
CA ILE A 389 -3.71 -23.13 -21.49
C ILE A 389 -4.74 -24.21 -21.20
N GLY A 390 -4.43 -25.44 -21.59
CA GLY A 390 -5.31 -26.59 -21.44
C GLY A 390 -6.27 -26.83 -22.62
N SER A 391 -6.78 -28.04 -22.69
CA SER A 391 -7.71 -28.54 -23.70
C SER A 391 -9.17 -28.16 -23.45
N ASN A 392 -9.53 -27.88 -22.20
CA ASN A 392 -10.87 -27.48 -21.76
C ASN A 392 -10.78 -26.70 -20.43
N ILE A 393 -11.92 -26.17 -19.94
CA ILE A 393 -11.95 -25.37 -18.70
C ILE A 393 -11.45 -26.16 -17.48
N LEU A 394 -11.83 -27.44 -17.34
CA LEU A 394 -11.39 -28.26 -16.21
C LEU A 394 -9.88 -28.51 -16.25
N ASP A 395 -9.34 -28.74 -17.44
CA ASP A 395 -7.90 -28.85 -17.67
C ASP A 395 -7.17 -27.54 -17.35
N ALA A 396 -7.73 -26.38 -17.73
CA ALA A 396 -7.20 -25.07 -17.36
C ALA A 396 -7.18 -24.86 -15.84
N ILE A 397 -8.25 -25.27 -15.12
CA ILE A 397 -8.30 -25.25 -13.65
C ILE A 397 -7.22 -26.14 -13.08
N ALA A 398 -7.12 -27.40 -13.50
CA ALA A 398 -6.16 -28.37 -12.95
C ALA A 398 -4.70 -27.92 -13.16
N ASN A 399 -4.36 -27.42 -14.34
CA ASN A 399 -3.04 -26.88 -14.64
C ASN A 399 -2.75 -25.64 -13.79
N GLY A 400 -3.70 -24.69 -13.71
CA GLY A 400 -3.55 -23.49 -12.90
C GLY A 400 -3.41 -23.77 -11.41
N THR A 401 -4.15 -24.75 -10.88
CA THR A 401 -4.03 -25.23 -9.49
C THR A 401 -2.65 -25.83 -9.24
N THR A 402 -2.13 -26.64 -10.17
CA THR A 402 -0.81 -27.29 -10.02
C THR A 402 0.32 -26.26 -10.02
N GLU A 403 0.28 -25.29 -10.92
CA GLU A 403 1.24 -24.19 -10.95
C GLU A 403 1.11 -23.30 -9.71
N GLY A 404 -0.12 -23.04 -9.27
CA GLY A 404 -0.41 -22.30 -8.04
C GLY A 404 0.14 -23.00 -6.79
N LEU A 405 0.00 -24.33 -6.71
CA LEU A 405 0.55 -25.13 -5.62
C LEU A 405 2.09 -25.06 -5.58
N LYS A 406 2.75 -25.22 -6.73
CA LYS A 406 4.21 -25.08 -6.82
C LYS A 406 4.65 -23.69 -6.36
N LEU A 407 3.94 -22.65 -6.81
CA LEU A 407 4.21 -21.27 -6.40
C LEU A 407 4.01 -21.08 -4.89
N ALA A 408 2.89 -21.54 -4.34
CA ALA A 408 2.57 -21.41 -2.91
C ALA A 408 3.60 -22.12 -2.01
N VAL A 409 3.97 -23.36 -2.35
CA VAL A 409 5.01 -24.11 -1.62
C VAL A 409 6.37 -23.42 -1.74
N ASN A 410 6.72 -22.92 -2.93
CA ASN A 410 7.97 -22.18 -3.13
C ASN A 410 7.99 -20.88 -2.29
N VAL A 411 6.88 -20.14 -2.22
CA VAL A 411 6.76 -18.95 -1.36
C VAL A 411 6.92 -19.32 0.10
N GLY A 412 6.21 -20.36 0.58
CA GLY A 412 6.34 -20.82 1.98
C GLY A 412 7.76 -21.26 2.34
N ALA A 413 8.40 -22.05 1.48
CA ALA A 413 9.79 -22.48 1.66
C ALA A 413 10.77 -21.31 1.62
N MET A 414 10.60 -20.38 0.68
CA MET A 414 11.41 -19.18 0.58
C MET A 414 11.32 -18.32 1.83
N LEU A 415 10.11 -18.09 2.35
CA LEU A 415 9.90 -17.31 3.58
C LEU A 415 10.55 -17.95 4.79
N LEU A 416 10.38 -19.27 4.97
CA LEU A 416 11.02 -20.02 6.05
C LEU A 416 12.55 -19.83 6.01
N VAL A 417 13.15 -20.04 4.84
CA VAL A 417 14.61 -19.96 4.65
C VAL A 417 15.12 -18.53 4.87
N PHE A 418 14.47 -17.52 4.29
CA PHE A 418 14.93 -16.14 4.43
C PHE A 418 14.75 -15.59 5.85
N LEU A 419 13.64 -15.89 6.53
CA LEU A 419 13.47 -15.49 7.93
C LEU A 419 14.52 -16.16 8.83
N ALA A 420 14.84 -17.43 8.59
CA ALA A 420 15.91 -18.12 9.30
C ALA A 420 17.29 -17.48 9.03
N PHE A 421 17.58 -17.09 7.78
CA PHE A 421 18.82 -16.38 7.45
C PHE A 421 18.89 -15.00 8.09
N ILE A 422 17.80 -14.22 8.08
CA ILE A 422 17.73 -12.93 8.75
C ILE A 422 17.99 -13.11 10.24
N ALA A 423 17.32 -14.06 10.90
CA ALA A 423 17.52 -14.36 12.31
C ALA A 423 18.97 -14.78 12.61
N MET A 424 19.57 -15.62 11.77
CA MET A 424 20.96 -16.05 11.92
C MET A 424 21.94 -14.87 11.74
N ILE A 425 21.74 -14.04 10.72
CA ILE A 425 22.57 -12.85 10.48
C ILE A 425 22.43 -11.87 11.66
N ASN A 426 21.21 -11.65 12.16
CA ASN A 426 20.96 -10.82 13.33
C ASN A 426 21.60 -11.39 14.60
N GLY A 427 21.62 -12.72 14.77
CA GLY A 427 22.35 -13.36 15.86
C GLY A 427 23.85 -13.12 15.79
N ILE A 428 24.44 -13.22 14.59
CA ILE A 428 25.87 -12.96 14.36
C ILE A 428 26.18 -11.46 14.55
N LEU A 429 25.37 -10.57 13.99
CA LEU A 429 25.55 -9.13 14.13
C LEU A 429 25.35 -8.66 15.57
N GLY A 430 24.38 -9.22 16.28
CA GLY A 430 24.19 -9.00 17.71
C GLY A 430 25.42 -9.40 18.50
N TRP A 431 25.96 -10.60 18.26
CA TRP A 431 27.20 -11.06 18.91
C TRP A 431 28.41 -10.18 18.59
N VAL A 432 28.60 -9.76 17.33
CA VAL A 432 29.64 -8.78 16.97
C VAL A 432 29.40 -7.46 17.69
N GLY A 433 28.16 -7.02 17.76
CA GLY A 433 27.71 -5.82 18.44
C GLY A 433 27.87 -5.85 19.95
N ASP A 434 27.93 -7.03 20.58
CA ASP A 434 28.17 -7.23 22.02
C ASP A 434 29.68 -7.24 22.34
N ILE A 435 30.49 -7.82 21.44
CA ILE A 435 31.96 -7.81 21.59
C ILE A 435 32.52 -6.41 21.30
N THR A 436 31.86 -5.67 20.40
CA THR A 436 32.15 -4.26 20.13
C THR A 436 31.27 -3.37 21.00
N SER A 437 31.61 -2.10 21.21
CA SER A 437 30.68 -1.15 21.87
C SER A 437 29.54 -0.68 20.95
N LEU A 438 29.27 -1.41 19.86
CA LEU A 438 28.33 -1.00 18.82
C LEU A 438 26.88 -1.19 19.25
N ASN A 439 26.52 -2.25 19.99
CA ASN A 439 25.14 -2.40 20.47
C ASN A 439 24.76 -1.27 21.43
N GLU A 440 25.65 -0.88 22.34
CA GLU A 440 25.44 0.29 23.21
C GLU A 440 25.31 1.58 22.40
N TRP A 441 26.13 1.75 21.35
CA TRP A 441 26.01 2.91 20.48
C TRP A 441 24.68 2.94 19.73
N VAL A 442 24.27 1.81 19.13
CA VAL A 442 23.00 1.67 18.39
C VAL A 442 21.81 1.98 19.29
N LEU A 443 21.79 1.40 20.50
CA LEU A 443 20.74 1.59 21.48
C LEU A 443 20.61 3.05 21.93
N ASN A 444 21.73 3.77 22.08
CA ASN A 444 21.72 5.14 22.57
C ASN A 444 21.47 6.21 21.48
N HIS A 445 21.69 5.87 20.20
CA HIS A 445 21.63 6.86 19.11
C HIS A 445 20.53 6.59 18.09
N THR A 446 19.89 5.43 18.14
CA THR A 446 18.91 5.03 17.11
C THR A 446 17.68 4.36 17.72
N ALA A 447 16.65 4.17 16.90
CA ALA A 447 15.45 3.44 17.32
C ALA A 447 15.67 1.92 17.47
N TYR A 448 16.79 1.40 16.97
CA TYR A 448 17.10 -0.03 17.03
C TYR A 448 17.77 -0.38 18.36
N LYS A 449 17.48 -1.57 18.89
CA LYS A 449 18.06 -2.05 20.15
C LYS A 449 19.48 -2.59 20.01
N THR A 450 19.75 -3.26 18.91
CA THR A 450 20.99 -3.96 18.66
C THR A 450 21.38 -3.82 17.20
N LEU A 451 22.63 -4.13 16.90
CA LEU A 451 23.13 -4.23 15.54
C LEU A 451 22.39 -5.38 14.83
N SER A 452 21.64 -5.04 13.79
CA SER A 452 20.85 -5.98 12.99
C SER A 452 20.98 -5.69 11.50
N LEU A 453 20.58 -6.66 10.67
CA LEU A 453 20.48 -6.50 9.23
C LEU A 453 19.51 -5.37 8.88
N GLU A 454 18.40 -5.29 9.62
CA GLU A 454 17.41 -4.22 9.53
C GLU A 454 18.05 -2.84 9.74
N PHE A 455 18.85 -2.69 10.80
CA PHE A 455 19.59 -1.47 11.07
C PHE A 455 20.53 -1.11 9.92
N LEU A 456 21.35 -2.09 9.45
CA LEU A 456 22.34 -1.85 8.39
C LEU A 456 21.67 -1.40 7.09
N LEU A 457 20.62 -2.11 6.67
CA LEU A 457 19.86 -1.78 5.47
C LEU A 457 19.09 -0.47 5.63
N GLY A 458 18.52 -0.24 6.82
CA GLY A 458 17.82 0.99 7.18
C GLY A 458 18.65 2.23 6.96
N TYR A 459 19.84 2.27 7.56
CA TYR A 459 20.74 3.41 7.42
C TYR A 459 21.43 3.48 6.06
N ALA A 460 21.67 2.34 5.38
CA ALA A 460 22.21 2.34 4.02
C ALA A 460 21.27 3.01 3.01
N PHE A 461 19.96 2.78 3.12
CA PHE A 461 18.96 3.34 2.21
C PHE A 461 18.27 4.62 2.72
N SER A 462 18.49 5.02 3.97
CA SER A 462 17.93 6.25 4.57
C SER A 462 18.11 7.51 3.70
N PRO A 463 19.30 7.79 3.13
CA PRO A 463 19.48 8.99 2.31
C PRO A 463 18.56 9.00 1.08
N LEU A 464 18.35 7.84 0.46
CA LEU A 464 17.44 7.71 -0.67
C LEU A 464 15.98 7.92 -0.22
N MET A 465 15.60 7.35 0.93
CA MET A 465 14.24 7.51 1.49
C MET A 465 13.91 8.97 1.77
N TRP A 466 14.85 9.69 2.36
CA TRP A 466 14.70 11.12 2.61
C TRP A 466 14.53 11.91 1.29
N LEU A 467 15.35 11.60 0.28
CA LEU A 467 15.29 12.27 -1.03
C LEU A 467 13.96 12.05 -1.76
N ILE A 468 13.32 10.89 -1.59
CA ILE A 468 12.01 10.59 -2.19
C ILE A 468 10.82 11.13 -1.36
N GLY A 469 11.08 11.89 -0.29
CA GLY A 469 10.06 12.63 0.44
C GLY A 469 9.53 11.95 1.71
N VAL A 470 10.21 10.92 2.23
CA VAL A 470 9.93 10.32 3.54
C VAL A 470 10.38 11.29 4.66
N ALA A 471 9.65 11.29 5.77
CA ALA A 471 10.02 12.05 6.96
C ALA A 471 11.31 11.51 7.60
N SER A 472 12.07 12.37 8.27
CA SER A 472 13.36 11.97 8.86
C SER A 472 13.20 10.91 9.94
N GLU A 473 12.05 10.89 10.63
CA GLU A 473 11.73 9.90 11.67
C GLU A 473 11.52 8.49 11.11
N ASP A 474 11.00 8.40 9.88
CA ASP A 474 10.65 7.13 9.24
C ASP A 474 11.72 6.63 8.26
N MET A 475 12.75 7.44 7.95
CA MET A 475 13.69 7.16 6.86
C MET A 475 14.47 5.85 7.05
N ALA A 476 14.83 5.51 8.29
CA ALA A 476 15.54 4.28 8.61
C ALA A 476 14.65 3.05 8.44
N LEU A 477 13.42 3.10 8.96
CA LEU A 477 12.45 2.01 8.82
C LEU A 477 12.03 1.81 7.36
N MET A 478 11.83 2.89 6.61
CA MET A 478 11.58 2.83 5.17
C MET A 478 12.78 2.26 4.39
N GLY A 479 14.01 2.62 4.80
CA GLY A 479 15.23 2.08 4.21
C GLY A 479 15.38 0.58 4.45
N GLN A 480 14.98 0.12 5.64
CA GLN A 480 14.97 -1.29 6.02
C GLN A 480 14.00 -2.06 5.13
N LEU A 481 12.77 -1.55 4.97
CA LEU A 481 11.76 -2.17 4.12
C LEU A 481 12.25 -2.30 2.66
N LEU A 482 12.90 -1.27 2.13
CA LEU A 482 13.52 -1.35 0.79
C LEU A 482 14.63 -2.40 0.75
N GLY A 483 15.54 -2.39 1.71
CA GLY A 483 16.67 -3.32 1.73
C GLY A 483 16.23 -4.77 1.87
N ILE A 484 15.28 -5.05 2.77
CA ILE A 484 14.72 -6.40 2.97
C ILE A 484 13.98 -6.86 1.71
N LYS A 485 13.23 -5.97 1.05
CA LYS A 485 12.64 -6.27 -0.26
C LYS A 485 13.70 -6.72 -1.27
N LEU A 486 14.80 -5.98 -1.40
CA LEU A 486 15.85 -6.27 -2.38
C LEU A 486 16.60 -7.57 -2.06
N ALA A 487 16.95 -7.75 -0.78
CA ALA A 487 17.77 -8.86 -0.30
C ALA A 487 17.00 -10.19 -0.23
N ALA A 488 15.74 -10.14 0.21
CA ALA A 488 14.89 -11.31 0.37
C ALA A 488 13.73 -11.28 -0.64
N SER A 489 12.63 -10.62 -0.29
CA SER A 489 11.47 -10.46 -1.16
C SER A 489 10.52 -9.40 -0.62
N GLU A 490 9.64 -8.91 -1.49
CA GLU A 490 8.54 -8.03 -1.11
C GLU A 490 7.55 -8.69 -0.14
N PHE A 491 7.42 -10.02 -0.13
CA PHE A 491 6.61 -10.72 0.87
C PHE A 491 7.14 -10.48 2.29
N VAL A 492 8.45 -10.67 2.51
CA VAL A 492 9.07 -10.39 3.82
C VAL A 492 8.91 -8.91 4.16
N GLY A 493 9.07 -8.02 3.17
CA GLY A 493 8.84 -6.60 3.33
C GLY A 493 7.41 -6.26 3.78
N TYR A 494 6.38 -6.89 3.21
CA TYR A 494 4.99 -6.65 3.61
C TYR A 494 4.65 -7.17 5.00
N ILE A 495 5.24 -8.30 5.42
CA ILE A 495 5.10 -8.80 6.78
C ILE A 495 5.71 -7.78 7.76
N GLN A 496 6.93 -7.30 7.50
CA GLN A 496 7.53 -6.26 8.33
C GLN A 496 6.72 -4.95 8.31
N LEU A 497 6.14 -4.56 7.17
CA LEU A 497 5.26 -3.39 7.10
C LEU A 497 3.99 -3.58 7.93
N ALA A 498 3.43 -4.79 7.98
CA ALA A 498 2.26 -5.09 8.81
C ALA A 498 2.55 -4.89 10.31
N ASP A 499 3.77 -5.20 10.76
CA ASP A 499 4.24 -4.96 12.13
C ASP A 499 4.55 -3.46 12.35
N LEU A 500 5.28 -2.83 11.42
CA LEU A 500 5.70 -1.43 11.53
C LEU A 500 4.55 -0.42 11.41
N LYS A 501 3.40 -0.80 10.85
CA LYS A 501 2.21 0.05 10.82
C LYS A 501 1.38 -0.04 12.12
N ASN A 502 1.72 -0.92 13.04
CA ASN A 502 0.99 -1.08 14.29
C ASN A 502 1.59 -0.13 15.35
N PRO A 503 0.85 0.87 15.85
CA PRO A 503 1.35 1.81 16.87
C PRO A 503 1.66 1.14 18.21
N LEU A 504 1.17 -0.08 18.44
CA LEU A 504 1.51 -0.89 19.62
C LEU A 504 2.88 -1.57 19.50
N SER A 505 3.44 -1.62 18.29
CA SER A 505 4.80 -2.10 18.07
C SER A 505 5.80 -1.10 18.63
N GLU A 506 6.82 -1.62 19.31
CA GLU A 506 7.91 -0.81 19.88
C GLU A 506 8.63 0.02 18.81
N LEU A 507 8.83 -0.58 17.64
CA LEU A 507 9.26 0.09 16.42
C LEU A 507 8.06 0.21 15.50
N HIS A 508 7.63 1.44 15.20
CA HIS A 508 6.55 1.70 14.25
C HIS A 508 6.84 2.95 13.42
N LEU A 509 6.21 3.03 12.25
CA LEU A 509 6.22 4.20 11.39
C LEU A 509 5.35 5.29 12.04
N LYS A 510 5.91 6.49 12.14
CA LYS A 510 5.26 7.63 12.78
C LYS A 510 4.17 8.25 11.91
N TYR A 511 4.33 8.20 10.58
CA TYR A 511 3.40 8.87 9.65
C TYR A 511 2.64 7.88 8.78
N GLU A 512 1.33 8.09 8.65
CA GLU A 512 0.46 7.34 7.72
C GLU A 512 0.94 7.46 6.27
N LYS A 513 1.45 8.63 5.90
CA LYS A 513 2.10 8.88 4.61
C LYS A 513 3.17 7.82 4.33
N SER A 514 4.03 7.51 5.30
CA SER A 514 5.11 6.54 5.14
C SER A 514 4.57 5.13 4.96
N ILE A 515 3.50 4.76 5.66
CA ILE A 515 2.82 3.45 5.50
C ILE A 515 2.26 3.31 4.07
N ILE A 516 1.61 4.35 3.55
CA ILE A 516 1.10 4.35 2.17
C ILE A 516 2.27 4.31 1.19
N MET A 517 3.30 5.15 1.36
CA MET A 517 4.49 5.11 0.50
C MET A 517 5.17 3.74 0.50
N ALA A 518 5.27 3.08 1.66
CA ALA A 518 5.81 1.73 1.78
C ALA A 518 4.98 0.72 0.99
N THR A 519 3.65 0.85 1.01
CA THR A 519 2.75 0.02 0.21
C THR A 519 3.06 0.11 -1.28
N TYR A 520 3.31 1.32 -1.81
CA TYR A 520 3.70 1.50 -3.22
C TYR A 520 5.15 1.03 -3.49
N MET A 521 6.07 1.32 -2.58
CA MET A 521 7.48 0.97 -2.71
C MET A 521 7.68 -0.55 -2.72
N LEU A 522 6.94 -1.27 -1.87
CA LEU A 522 7.02 -2.72 -1.76
C LEU A 522 6.33 -3.41 -2.94
N CYS A 523 5.31 -2.79 -3.54
CA CYS A 523 4.60 -3.33 -4.70
C CYS A 523 5.53 -3.46 -5.92
N GLY A 524 6.12 -4.65 -6.09
CA GLY A 524 6.92 -5.05 -7.24
C GLY A 524 7.87 -6.20 -6.90
N PHE A 525 8.10 -7.12 -7.83
CA PHE A 525 9.00 -8.27 -7.67
C PHE A 525 10.51 -7.95 -7.76
N ALA A 526 10.92 -6.69 -7.65
CA ALA A 526 12.33 -6.30 -7.75
C ALA A 526 13.13 -6.80 -6.53
N ASN A 527 13.79 -7.95 -6.67
CA ASN A 527 14.70 -8.56 -5.70
C ASN A 527 15.75 -9.45 -6.40
N PHE A 528 16.80 -9.90 -5.69
CA PHE A 528 17.85 -10.74 -6.29
C PHE A 528 17.34 -12.10 -6.79
N ALA A 529 16.36 -12.71 -6.11
CA ALA A 529 15.77 -13.98 -6.53
C ALA A 529 15.05 -13.87 -7.88
N SER A 530 14.39 -12.74 -8.14
CA SER A 530 13.68 -12.46 -9.38
C SER A 530 14.59 -12.45 -10.62
N ILE A 531 15.88 -12.15 -10.46
CA ILE A 531 16.85 -12.28 -11.56
C ILE A 531 16.92 -13.75 -12.01
N GLY A 532 17.06 -14.67 -11.06
CA GLY A 532 17.08 -16.11 -11.33
C GLY A 532 15.76 -16.59 -11.94
N ILE A 533 14.63 -16.15 -11.38
CA ILE A 533 13.28 -16.49 -11.87
C ILE A 533 13.11 -16.04 -13.32
N GLN A 534 13.52 -14.83 -13.70
CA GLN A 534 13.39 -14.36 -15.07
C GLN A 534 14.36 -15.04 -16.03
N ILE A 535 15.61 -15.29 -15.64
CA ILE A 535 16.57 -16.03 -16.48
C ILE A 535 16.05 -17.45 -16.75
N GLY A 536 15.48 -18.11 -15.73
CA GLY A 536 14.88 -19.44 -15.87
C GLY A 536 13.60 -19.42 -16.70
N GLY A 537 12.62 -18.60 -16.31
CA GLY A 537 11.30 -18.53 -16.92
C GLY A 537 11.36 -18.00 -18.35
N ILE A 538 11.82 -16.76 -18.54
CA ILE A 538 11.91 -16.14 -19.88
C ILE A 538 12.93 -16.89 -20.74
N GLY A 539 14.05 -17.32 -20.17
CA GLY A 539 15.07 -18.07 -20.92
C GLY A 539 14.61 -19.46 -21.37
N SER A 540 13.59 -20.06 -20.74
CA SER A 540 12.96 -21.29 -21.23
C SER A 540 12.05 -21.05 -22.44
N LEU A 541 11.44 -19.86 -22.51
CA LEU A 541 10.60 -19.43 -23.64
C LEU A 541 11.43 -18.96 -24.84
N ALA A 542 12.61 -18.39 -24.56
CA ALA A 542 13.51 -17.79 -25.56
C ALA A 542 14.99 -18.13 -25.28
N PRO A 543 15.44 -19.36 -25.62
CA PRO A 543 16.77 -19.84 -25.27
C PRO A 543 17.92 -18.96 -25.77
N GLY A 544 17.80 -18.36 -26.96
CA GLY A 544 18.82 -17.45 -27.53
C GLY A 544 18.96 -16.14 -26.76
N GLN A 545 17.96 -15.74 -25.96
CA GLN A 545 18.01 -14.54 -25.14
C GLN A 545 18.61 -14.78 -23.74
N ARG A 546 18.90 -16.02 -23.35
CA ARG A 546 19.38 -16.35 -21.99
C ARG A 546 20.63 -15.56 -21.58
N LYS A 547 21.55 -15.32 -22.52
CA LYS A 547 22.74 -14.48 -22.30
C LYS A 547 22.35 -13.02 -22.03
N THR A 548 21.47 -12.45 -22.85
CA THR A 548 20.95 -11.09 -22.69
C THR A 548 20.27 -10.90 -21.34
N LEU A 549 19.43 -11.85 -20.92
CA LEU A 549 18.72 -11.84 -19.63
C LEU A 549 19.72 -11.81 -18.47
N SER A 550 20.75 -12.66 -18.52
CA SER A 550 21.81 -12.70 -17.50
C SER A 550 22.59 -11.38 -17.40
N GLU A 551 23.00 -10.81 -18.54
CA GLU A 551 23.71 -9.52 -18.59
C GLU A 551 22.87 -8.35 -18.06
N PHE A 552 21.54 -8.44 -18.15
CA PHE A 552 20.62 -7.41 -17.70
C PHE A 552 20.09 -7.58 -16.28
N GLY A 553 20.28 -8.72 -15.62
CA GLY A 553 19.71 -9.02 -14.30
C GLY A 553 19.78 -7.86 -13.29
N ILE A 554 20.99 -7.35 -13.02
CA ILE A 554 21.19 -6.22 -12.08
C ILE A 554 20.57 -4.92 -12.58
N ARG A 555 20.65 -4.64 -13.89
CA ARG A 555 20.06 -3.43 -14.48
C ARG A 555 18.53 -3.48 -14.42
N ALA A 556 17.94 -4.66 -14.62
CA ALA A 556 16.51 -4.88 -14.50
C ALA A 556 16.04 -4.72 -13.06
N LEU A 557 16.79 -5.27 -12.09
CA LEU A 557 16.53 -5.12 -10.66
C LEU A 557 16.50 -3.65 -10.24
N ILE A 558 17.53 -2.88 -10.61
CA ILE A 558 17.58 -1.44 -10.35
C ILE A 558 16.39 -0.75 -11.03
N GLY A 559 16.11 -1.08 -12.29
CA GLY A 559 15.01 -0.48 -13.03
C GLY A 559 13.63 -0.70 -12.38
N GLY A 560 13.33 -1.94 -11.97
CA GLY A 560 12.08 -2.27 -11.28
C GLY A 560 11.96 -1.60 -9.91
N THR A 561 13.08 -1.50 -9.18
CA THR A 561 13.15 -0.80 -7.90
C THR A 561 12.85 0.69 -8.06
N VAL A 562 13.51 1.35 -9.01
CA VAL A 562 13.31 2.78 -9.27
C VAL A 562 11.89 3.05 -9.76
N ALA A 563 11.30 2.16 -10.58
CA ALA A 563 9.90 2.30 -10.99
C ALA A 563 8.93 2.24 -9.80
N SER A 564 9.16 1.34 -8.84
CA SER A 564 8.36 1.24 -7.60
C SER A 564 8.54 2.48 -6.72
N LEU A 565 9.78 2.97 -6.59
CA LEU A 565 10.11 4.19 -5.83
C LEU A 565 9.50 5.45 -6.47
N LEU A 566 9.45 5.53 -7.80
CA LEU A 566 8.75 6.61 -8.52
C LEU A 566 7.26 6.61 -8.17
N SER A 567 6.61 5.44 -8.15
CA SER A 567 5.20 5.33 -7.75
C SER A 567 4.98 5.78 -6.30
N ALA A 568 5.85 5.34 -5.38
CA ALA A 568 5.80 5.76 -3.97
C ALA A 568 6.02 7.27 -3.80
N THR A 569 6.97 7.84 -4.54
CA THR A 569 7.25 9.29 -4.53
C THR A 569 6.04 10.09 -4.99
N ILE A 570 5.40 9.67 -6.09
CA ILE A 570 4.20 10.33 -6.64
C ILE A 570 3.03 10.21 -5.66
N ALA A 571 2.82 9.03 -5.05
CA ALA A 571 1.78 8.84 -4.05
C ALA A 571 2.01 9.75 -2.84
N GLY A 572 3.23 9.73 -2.27
CA GLY A 572 3.64 10.56 -1.14
C GLY A 572 3.48 12.06 -1.40
N MET A 573 3.80 12.51 -2.61
CA MET A 573 3.63 13.90 -3.04
C MET A 573 2.15 14.36 -2.97
N ILE A 574 1.21 13.48 -3.34
CA ILE A 574 -0.22 13.79 -3.44
C ILE A 574 -0.95 13.72 -2.10
N ILE A 575 -0.55 12.80 -1.23
CA ILE A 575 -1.19 12.57 0.08
C ILE A 575 -0.66 13.49 1.18
N GLY A 576 0.50 14.12 0.98
CA GLY A 576 1.06 15.15 1.87
C GLY A 576 2.27 14.69 2.63
#